data_AF-A0A4S0ILG0-F1
#
_entry.id   AF-A0A4S0ILG0-F1
#
_cell.length_a   1.000
_cell.length_b   1.000
_cell.length_c   1.000
_cell.angle_alpha   90.00
_cell.angle_beta   90.00
_cell.angle_gamma   90.00
#
_symmetry.space_group_name_H-M   'P 1'
#
loop_
_entity.id
_entity.type
_entity.pdbx_description
1 polymer ?
#
loop_
_entity_poly.entity_id
_entity_poly.type
_entity_poly.pdbx_seq_one_letter_code
_entity_poly.pdbx_strand_id
1 'polypeptide(L)'
;AGLKRLGLEGVITDLMPLEDFPPAPGQGAIGIETRVGDRDIETMLAAIHHVPTGQALACERAFLAALDGSCRTPIAGHATVSGGKLSFAGLIISPDG
;
A
#
# COMPACT_ATOMS: atom_id res chain seq x y z
N ALA A 1 -9.66 -1.42 5.35
CA ALA A 1 -8.81 -0.84 6.42
C ALA A 1 -9.48 0.33 7.15
N GLY A 2 -9.97 1.36 6.43
CA GLY A 2 -10.62 2.53 7.05
C GLY A 2 -11.82 2.18 7.94
N LEU A 3 -12.80 1.44 7.41
CA LEU A 3 -13.97 1.02 8.19
C LEU A 3 -13.61 0.21 9.45
N LYS A 4 -12.61 -0.69 9.35
CA LYS A 4 -12.07 -1.42 10.50
C LYS A 4 -11.53 -0.50 11.58
N ARG A 5 -10.71 0.49 11.20
CA ARG A 5 -10.14 1.49 12.13
C ARG A 5 -11.20 2.37 12.79
N LEU A 6 -12.34 2.56 12.14
CA LEU A 6 -13.48 3.33 12.66
C LEU A 6 -14.47 2.48 13.46
N GLY A 7 -14.28 1.15 13.56
CA GLY A 7 -15.24 0.25 14.20
C GLY A 7 -16.56 0.10 13.43
N LEU A 8 -16.58 0.42 12.13
CA LEU A 8 -17.77 0.41 11.27
C LEU A 8 -17.82 -0.84 10.39
N GLU A 9 -17.30 -1.97 10.85
CA GLU A 9 -17.24 -3.21 10.06
C GLU A 9 -18.62 -3.74 9.67
N GLY A 10 -19.65 -3.48 10.49
CA GLY A 10 -21.03 -3.90 10.24
C GLY A 10 -21.69 -3.25 9.02
N VAL A 11 -21.08 -2.20 8.42
CA VAL A 11 -21.60 -1.59 7.18
C VAL A 11 -21.02 -2.22 5.92
N ILE A 12 -20.03 -3.12 6.05
CA ILE A 12 -19.42 -3.80 4.91
C ILE A 12 -20.43 -4.81 4.34
N THR A 13 -20.87 -4.58 3.11
CA THR A 13 -21.78 -5.49 2.41
C THR A 13 -21.03 -6.56 1.62
N ASP A 14 -19.80 -6.27 1.19
CA ASP A 14 -18.96 -7.19 0.45
C ASP A 14 -17.47 -6.86 0.64
N LEU A 15 -16.63 -7.90 0.56
CA LEU A 15 -15.17 -7.79 0.53
C LEU A 15 -14.69 -8.27 -0.84
N MET A 16 -14.35 -7.31 -1.69
CA MET A 16 -14.00 -7.60 -3.08
C MET A 16 -12.71 -8.44 -3.17
N PRO A 17 -12.68 -9.51 -3.99
CA PRO A 17 -11.49 -10.32 -4.20
C PRO A 17 -10.33 -9.52 -4.81
N LEU A 18 -9.09 -9.93 -4.52
CA LEU A 18 -7.89 -9.24 -5.01
C LEU A 18 -7.70 -9.39 -6.52
N GLU A 19 -8.12 -10.53 -7.07
CA GLU A 19 -8.09 -10.83 -8.49
C GLU A 19 -9.01 -9.94 -9.32
N ASP A 20 -10.15 -9.54 -8.75
CA ASP A 20 -11.18 -8.75 -9.44
C ASP A 20 -11.05 -7.25 -9.13
N PHE A 21 -10.66 -6.91 -7.90
CA PHE A 21 -10.59 -5.54 -7.41
C PHE A 21 -9.28 -5.26 -6.66
N PRO A 22 -8.14 -5.27 -7.38
CA PRO A 22 -6.84 -5.02 -6.75
C PRO A 22 -6.78 -3.62 -6.12
N PRO A 23 -6.08 -3.48 -4.98
CA PRO A 23 -6.05 -2.23 -4.23
C PRO A 23 -5.20 -1.15 -4.92
N ALA A 24 -5.45 0.10 -4.54
CA ALA A 24 -4.51 1.18 -4.81
C ALA A 24 -3.15 0.90 -4.14
N PRO A 25 -2.01 1.29 -4.76
CA PRO A 25 -0.70 1.20 -4.14
C PRO A 25 -0.68 1.81 -2.73
N GLY A 26 -0.22 1.04 -1.74
CA GLY A 26 -0.15 1.43 -0.33
C GLY A 26 -1.47 1.38 0.44
N GLN A 27 -2.57 0.90 -0.16
CA GLN A 27 -3.87 0.85 0.51
C GLN A 27 -3.80 0.07 1.83
N GLY A 28 -4.21 0.74 2.91
CA GLY A 28 -4.26 0.13 4.23
C GLY A 28 -2.96 0.26 5.03
N ALA A 29 -1.85 0.70 4.45
CA ALA A 29 -0.67 1.09 5.21
C ALA A 29 -0.83 2.50 5.82
N ILE A 30 -0.05 2.79 6.86
CA ILE A 30 0.11 4.13 7.43
C ILE A 30 1.59 4.48 7.27
N GLY A 31 1.86 5.60 6.58
CA GLY A 31 3.20 6.17 6.48
C GLY A 31 3.38 7.31 7.48
N ILE A 32 4.59 7.49 7.99
CA ILE A 32 4.99 8.61 8.82
C ILE A 32 6.16 9.28 8.12
N GLU A 33 6.07 10.59 7.89
CA GLU A 33 7.12 11.40 7.28
C GLU A 33 7.86 12.21 8.33
N THR A 34 9.16 12.36 8.13
CA THR A 34 10.05 13.08 9.04
C THR A 34 11.06 13.90 8.25
N ARG A 35 11.78 14.79 8.93
CA ARG A 35 12.90 15.49 8.31
C ARG A 35 14.04 14.51 8.05
N VAL A 36 14.65 14.63 6.88
CA VAL A 36 15.83 13.86 6.50
C VAL A 36 16.99 14.16 7.47
N GLY A 37 17.60 13.12 8.04
CA GLY A 37 18.76 13.24 8.93
C GLY A 37 18.40 13.48 10.41
N ASP A 38 17.12 13.50 10.77
CA ASP A 38 16.67 13.59 12.16
C ASP A 38 16.80 12.22 12.87
N ARG A 39 18.03 11.90 13.29
CA ARG A 39 18.41 10.59 13.85
C ARG A 39 17.61 10.17 15.08
N ASP A 40 17.22 11.14 15.91
CA ASP A 40 16.44 10.88 17.11
C ASP A 40 15.05 10.33 16.71
N ILE A 41 14.41 10.98 15.74
CA ILE A 41 13.11 10.54 15.23
C ILE A 41 13.25 9.21 14.44
N GLU A 42 14.29 9.05 13.62
CA GLU A 42 14.57 7.80 12.89
C GLU A 42 14.66 6.60 13.85
N THR A 43 15.34 6.78 14.99
CA THR A 43 15.46 5.75 16.03
C THR A 43 14.11 5.39 16.64
N MET A 44 13.25 6.38 16.91
CA MET A 44 11.90 6.14 17.43
C MET A 44 11.01 5.41 16.42
N LEU A 45 11.07 5.80 15.14
CA LEU A 45 10.25 5.19 14.09
C LEU A 45 10.67 3.76 13.77
N ALA A 46 11.96 3.42 13.91
CA ALA A 46 12.43 2.06 13.71
C ALA A 46 11.70 1.03 14.60
N ALA A 47 11.32 1.42 15.83
CA ALA A 47 10.60 0.56 16.76
C ALA A 47 9.17 0.19 16.32
N ILE A 48 8.54 1.02 15.48
CA ILE A 48 7.17 0.79 14.97
C ILE A 48 7.16 0.43 13.47
N HIS A 49 8.32 0.33 12.84
CA HIS A 49 8.43 0.00 11.43
C HIS A 49 8.22 -1.49 11.20
N HIS A 50 7.16 -1.85 10.48
CA HIS A 50 6.92 -3.22 10.04
C HIS A 50 7.64 -3.48 8.71
N VAL A 51 8.82 -4.11 8.79
CA VAL A 51 9.73 -4.33 7.65
C VAL A 51 9.05 -4.97 6.43
N PRO A 52 8.25 -6.06 6.55
CA PRO A 52 7.58 -6.66 5.39
C PRO A 52 6.61 -5.70 4.69
N THR A 53 5.88 -4.88 5.44
CA THR A 53 5.00 -3.85 4.86
C THR A 53 5.82 -2.75 4.18
N GLY A 54 6.94 -2.34 4.77
CA GLY A 54 7.85 -1.37 4.16
C GLY A 54 8.40 -1.84 2.81
N GLN A 55 8.81 -3.11 2.71
CA GLN A 55 9.29 -3.72 1.46
C GLN A 55 8.19 -3.82 0.40
N ALA A 56 6.98 -4.24 0.78
CA ALA A 56 5.82 -4.27 -0.12
C ALA A 56 5.51 -2.86 -0.67
N LEU A 57 5.44 -1.85 0.22
CA LEU A 57 5.18 -0.47 -0.18
C LEU A 57 6.26 0.10 -1.09
N ALA A 58 7.53 -0.24 -0.86
CA ALA A 58 8.62 0.19 -1.72
C ALA A 58 8.43 -0.33 -3.16
N CYS A 59 8.01 -1.59 -3.31
CA CYS A 59 7.69 -2.17 -4.62
C CYS A 59 6.49 -1.48 -5.28
N GLU A 60 5.38 -1.33 -4.55
CA GLU A 60 4.15 -0.70 -5.07
C GLU A 60 4.37 0.76 -5.48
N ARG A 61 5.13 1.53 -4.70
CA ARG A 61 5.45 2.94 -5.01
C ARG A 61 6.43 3.07 -6.16
N ALA A 62 7.41 2.17 -6.28
CA ALA A 62 8.33 2.16 -7.41
C ALA A 62 7.59 1.89 -8.73
N PHE A 63 6.63 0.96 -8.72
CA PHE A 63 5.74 0.71 -9.85
C PHE A 63 4.93 1.96 -10.22
N LEU A 64 4.27 2.60 -9.25
CA LEU A 64 3.49 3.80 -9.49
C LEU A 64 4.34 4.95 -10.05
N ALA A 65 5.53 5.17 -9.48
CA ALA A 65 6.47 6.20 -9.93
C ALA A 65 6.98 5.96 -11.35
N ALA A 66 7.26 4.70 -11.72
CA ALA A 66 7.70 4.34 -13.07
C ALA A 66 6.64 4.61 -14.15
N LEU A 67 5.37 4.65 -13.77
CA LEU A 67 4.24 4.92 -14.66
C LEU A 67 3.78 6.39 -14.65
N ASP A 68 4.48 7.25 -13.92
CA ASP A 68 4.04 8.63 -13.63
C ASP A 68 2.60 8.68 -13.08
N GLY A 69 2.26 7.65 -12.30
CA GLY A 69 0.93 7.45 -11.75
C GLY A 69 0.64 8.32 -10.54
N SER A 70 -0.64 8.57 -10.30
CA SER A 70 -1.12 9.32 -9.13
C SER A 70 -2.36 8.66 -8.53
N CYS A 71 -2.95 9.28 -7.51
CA CYS A 71 -4.24 8.84 -6.97
C CYS A 71 -5.41 8.97 -7.95
N ARG A 72 -5.19 9.57 -9.13
CA ARG A 72 -6.21 9.78 -10.18
C ARG A 72 -6.01 8.90 -11.41
N THR A 73 -4.92 8.15 -11.48
CA THR A 73 -4.68 7.23 -12.59
C THR A 73 -5.31 5.87 -12.28
N PRO A 74 -5.94 5.20 -13.25
CA PRO A 74 -6.56 3.88 -13.09
C PRO A 74 -5.49 2.77 -12.98
N ILE A 75 -4.75 2.79 -11.88
CA ILE A 75 -3.61 1.93 -11.58
C ILE A 75 -3.84 1.28 -10.23
N ALA A 76 -3.75 -0.06 -10.19
CA ALA A 76 -3.74 -0.84 -8.98
C ALA A 76 -2.37 -1.53 -8.81
N GLY A 77 -1.98 -1.80 -7.57
CA GLY A 77 -0.72 -2.43 -7.26
C GLY A 77 -0.74 -3.05 -5.88
N HIS A 78 -0.44 -4.34 -5.79
CA HIS A 78 -0.40 -5.08 -4.54
C HIS A 78 0.83 -5.96 -4.46
N ALA A 79 1.67 -5.71 -3.45
CA ALA A 79 2.81 -6.52 -3.10
C ALA A 79 2.57 -7.27 -1.78
N THR A 80 3.04 -8.51 -1.71
CA THR A 80 3.08 -9.31 -0.48
C THR A 80 4.47 -9.85 -0.27
N VAL A 81 4.86 -10.00 1.01
CA VAL A 81 6.16 -10.54 1.41
C VAL A 81 5.92 -11.75 2.32
N SER A 82 6.34 -12.93 1.88
CA SER A 82 6.20 -14.18 2.62
C SER A 82 7.33 -15.15 2.29
N GLY A 83 7.85 -15.86 3.30
CA GLY A 83 8.92 -16.85 3.11
C GLY A 83 10.18 -16.29 2.44
N GLY A 84 10.50 -15.01 2.69
CA GLY A 84 11.64 -14.32 2.06
C GLY A 84 11.45 -13.99 0.58
N LYS A 85 10.24 -14.16 0.03
CA LYS A 85 9.90 -13.79 -1.34
C LYS A 85 8.94 -12.61 -1.36
N LEU A 86 9.14 -11.72 -2.31
CA LEU A 86 8.20 -10.66 -2.66
C LEU A 86 7.43 -11.09 -3.91
N SER A 87 6.10 -11.03 -3.83
CA SER A 87 5.18 -11.25 -4.95
C SER A 87 4.43 -9.96 -5.22
N PHE A 88 4.34 -9.54 -6.47
CA PHE A 88 3.70 -8.29 -6.88
C PHE A 88 2.75 -8.54 -8.05
N ALA A 89 1.57 -7.94 -7.96
CA ALA A 89 0.61 -7.84 -9.06
C ALA A 89 0.26 -6.37 -9.29
N GLY A 90 0.29 -5.94 -10.54
CA GLY A 90 -0.10 -4.59 -10.96
C GLY A 90 -1.13 -4.66 -12.08
N LEU A 91 -2.01 -3.66 -12.13
CA LEU A 91 -3.04 -3.54 -13.15
C LEU A 91 -3.12 -2.09 -13.62
N ILE A 92 -3.26 -1.89 -14.94
CA ILE A 92 -3.55 -0.61 -15.57
C ILE A 92 -4.74 -0.85 -16.49
N ILE A 93 -5.79 -0.05 -16.34
CA ILE A 93 -7.01 -0.15 -17.16
C ILE A 93 -7.32 1.21 -17.79
N SER A 94 -8.01 1.21 -18.92
CA SER A 94 -8.60 2.45 -19.43
C SER A 94 -9.77 2.89 -18.54
N PRO A 95 -10.13 4.19 -18.51
CA PRO A 95 -11.24 4.67 -17.69
C PRO A 95 -12.60 4.03 -18.02
N ASP A 96 -12.77 3.50 -19.22
CA ASP A 96 -13.97 2.79 -19.69
C ASP A 96 -13.94 1.26 -19.44
N GLY A 97 -12.91 0.76 -18.76
CA GLY A 97 -12.68 -0.67 -18.51
C GLY A 97 -11.74 -1.30 -19.50
#